data_AF-A0A423UYX2-F1
#
_entry.id   AF-A0A423UYX2-F1
#
_cell.length_a   1.000
_cell.length_b   1.000
_cell.length_c   1.000
_cell.angle_alpha   90.00
_cell.angle_beta   90.00
_cell.angle_gamma   90.00
#
_symmetry.space_group_name_H-M   'P 1'
#
loop_
_entity.id
_entity.type
_entity.pdbx_description
1 polymer ?
#
loop_
_entity_poly.entity_id
_entity_poly.type
_entity_poly.pdbx_seq_one_letter_code
_entity_poly.pdbx_strand_id
1 'polypeptide(L)'
;MARFAHTVTVAALDRGWFEEAADALVDLLDASREGPDGAVVLADGRAVDGLRLLKGRHLRPGARYGEVPAAPGTAATPTEAADGSARASGAGDSAAAPSSVVLRAWRPSHSVEMESLVVEDGLSLKVGLRLSGPRRPRAVELSLSGHQPGGGSLYRFSGRAKADLAAWWAAVDRLPSAPPAARAPVAGRAVHRLAKARLTLTPRPAEDGSWRIAVVLSVRGRWLLRPVGAVVLLFARGPLERGLREAAESAAAEWNTALAELTPLHGEALRAEIADALTDPDGAATL
;
A
#
# COMPACT_ATOMS: atom_id res chain seq x y z
N MET A 1 27.22 9.47 3.24
CA MET A 1 25.74 9.48 3.43
C MET A 1 25.19 10.15 2.18
N ALA A 2 24.33 9.48 1.44
CA ALA A 2 23.71 10.04 0.25
C ALA A 2 22.32 10.59 0.62
N ARG A 3 22.00 11.78 0.14
CA ARG A 3 20.69 12.40 0.27
C ARG A 3 20.24 12.79 -1.13
N PHE A 4 19.03 12.39 -1.46
CA PHE A 4 18.32 12.68 -2.69
C PHE A 4 17.03 13.39 -2.31
N ALA A 5 16.70 14.44 -3.06
CA ALA A 5 15.49 15.21 -2.83
C ALA A 5 14.85 15.47 -4.19
N HIS A 6 13.55 15.25 -4.27
CA HIS A 6 12.74 15.56 -5.44
C HIS A 6 11.40 16.10 -4.95
N THR A 7 10.81 17.03 -5.69
CA THR A 7 9.53 17.62 -5.33
C THR A 7 8.56 17.36 -6.46
N VAL A 8 7.40 16.82 -6.11
CA VAL A 8 6.31 16.56 -7.06
C VAL A 8 5.10 17.38 -6.67
N THR A 9 4.27 17.69 -7.65
CA THR A 9 2.99 18.36 -7.44
C THR A 9 1.88 17.34 -7.64
N VAL A 10 0.94 17.30 -6.69
CA VAL A 10 -0.21 16.43 -6.73
C VAL A 10 -1.49 17.21 -6.48
N ALA A 11 -2.60 16.76 -7.03
CA ALA A 11 -3.92 17.28 -6.75
C ALA A 11 -4.25 17.11 -5.25
N ALA A 12 -4.93 18.10 -4.69
CA ALA A 12 -5.25 18.15 -3.27
C ALA A 12 -6.50 17.31 -2.98
N LEU A 13 -6.36 16.35 -2.07
CA LEU A 13 -7.48 15.55 -1.57
C LEU A 13 -8.21 16.32 -0.48
N ASP A 14 -9.54 16.40 -0.60
CA ASP A 14 -10.35 17.00 0.45
C ASP A 14 -10.34 16.14 1.73
N ARG A 15 -10.10 16.80 2.86
CA ARG A 15 -10.02 16.12 4.15
C ARG A 15 -11.38 15.61 4.62
N GLY A 16 -12.44 16.38 4.41
CA GLY A 16 -13.80 16.04 4.83
C GLY A 16 -14.27 14.77 4.12
N TRP A 17 -14.15 14.77 2.79
CA TRP A 17 -14.43 13.62 1.93
C TRP A 17 -13.62 12.38 2.35
N PHE A 18 -12.32 12.52 2.61
CA PHE A 18 -11.48 11.40 3.03
C PHE A 18 -11.90 10.81 4.38
N GLU A 19 -12.19 11.65 5.38
CA GLU A 19 -12.68 11.20 6.69
C GLU A 19 -14.06 10.53 6.56
N GLU A 20 -14.93 11.03 5.69
CA GLU A 20 -16.26 10.47 5.42
C GLU A 20 -16.19 9.11 4.71
N ALA A 21 -15.36 8.99 3.68
CA ALA A 21 -15.13 7.73 2.97
C ALA A 21 -14.57 6.65 3.92
N ALA A 22 -13.65 7.02 4.81
CA ALA A 22 -13.09 6.11 5.81
C ALA A 22 -14.15 5.65 6.82
N ASP A 23 -15.02 6.54 7.28
CA ASP A 23 -16.12 6.19 8.19
C ASP A 23 -17.13 5.26 7.51
N ALA A 24 -17.54 5.58 6.28
CA ALA A 24 -18.45 4.77 5.48
C ALA A 24 -17.90 3.36 5.23
N LEU A 25 -16.62 3.23 4.86
CA LEU A 25 -15.94 1.95 4.69
C LEU A 25 -15.94 1.14 5.99
N VAL A 26 -15.61 1.77 7.12
CA VAL A 26 -15.61 1.09 8.42
C VAL A 26 -17.02 0.64 8.80
N ASP A 27 -18.05 1.44 8.55
CA ASP A 27 -19.45 1.08 8.82
C ASP A 27 -19.93 -0.08 7.94
N LEU A 28 -19.59 -0.08 6.65
CA LEU A 28 -19.91 -1.18 5.74
C LEU A 28 -19.29 -2.49 6.21
N LEU A 29 -18.01 -2.43 6.59
CA LEU A 29 -17.31 -3.59 7.13
C LEU A 29 -17.90 -4.02 8.48
N ASP A 30 -18.17 -3.11 9.42
CA ASP A 30 -18.72 -3.46 10.74
C ASP A 30 -20.13 -4.08 10.64
N ALA A 31 -20.92 -3.66 9.66
CA ALA A 31 -22.24 -4.23 9.36
C ALA A 31 -22.19 -5.53 8.52
N SER A 32 -21.01 -5.89 7.98
CA SER A 32 -20.86 -7.10 7.18
C SER A 32 -20.90 -8.37 8.04
N ARG A 33 -21.30 -9.46 7.41
CA ARG A 33 -21.45 -10.77 8.04
C ARG A 33 -20.76 -11.85 7.23
N GLU A 34 -20.50 -12.98 7.88
CA GLU A 34 -20.08 -14.18 7.18
C GLU A 34 -21.28 -14.78 6.44
N GLY A 35 -21.14 -14.93 5.13
CA GLY A 35 -22.07 -15.61 4.25
C GLY A 35 -21.66 -17.07 3.98
N PRO A 36 -22.36 -17.74 3.05
CA PRO A 36 -22.01 -19.09 2.62
C PRO A 36 -20.56 -19.17 2.13
N ASP A 37 -19.94 -20.33 2.32
CA ASP A 37 -18.56 -20.62 1.88
C ASP A 37 -17.49 -19.63 2.40
N GLY A 38 -17.77 -18.98 3.53
CA GLY A 38 -16.88 -18.01 4.17
C GLY A 38 -16.82 -16.66 3.45
N ALA A 39 -17.69 -16.39 2.46
CA ALA A 39 -17.73 -15.08 1.80
C ALA A 39 -18.07 -13.98 2.82
N VAL A 40 -17.39 -12.83 2.74
CA VAL A 40 -17.80 -11.66 3.53
C VAL A 40 -18.92 -10.97 2.76
N VAL A 41 -20.08 -10.82 3.39
CA VAL A 41 -21.29 -10.29 2.77
C VAL A 41 -21.67 -8.98 3.46
N LEU A 42 -21.86 -7.92 2.68
CA LEU A 42 -22.34 -6.63 3.17
C LEU A 42 -23.79 -6.74 3.67
N ALA A 43 -24.27 -5.71 4.37
CA ALA A 43 -25.61 -5.72 4.96
C ALA A 43 -26.74 -5.88 3.92
N ASP A 44 -26.49 -5.41 2.70
CA ASP A 44 -27.38 -5.53 1.53
C ASP A 44 -27.41 -6.92 0.90
N GLY A 45 -26.57 -7.86 1.38
CA GLY A 45 -26.50 -9.23 0.89
C GLY A 45 -25.50 -9.48 -0.23
N ARG A 46 -24.78 -8.45 -0.71
CA ARG A 46 -23.73 -8.62 -1.74
C ARG A 46 -22.42 -9.09 -1.13
N ALA A 47 -21.75 -10.00 -1.82
CA ALA A 47 -20.45 -10.50 -1.39
C ALA A 47 -19.35 -9.49 -1.76
N VAL A 48 -18.44 -9.23 -0.82
CA VAL A 48 -17.23 -8.46 -1.06
C VAL A 48 -16.30 -9.29 -1.93
N ASP A 49 -15.87 -8.73 -3.05
CA ASP A 49 -14.99 -9.40 -3.99
C ASP A 49 -13.59 -9.62 -3.38
N GLY A 50 -12.95 -10.73 -3.73
CA GLY A 50 -11.62 -11.10 -3.22
C GLY A 50 -11.53 -11.39 -1.70
N LEU A 51 -12.59 -11.17 -0.90
CA LEU A 51 -12.53 -11.26 0.55
C LEU A 51 -13.35 -12.43 1.11
N ARG A 52 -12.64 -13.53 1.45
CA ARG A 52 -13.24 -14.70 2.11
C ARG A 52 -12.58 -15.00 3.44
N LEU A 53 -13.39 -15.32 4.45
CA LEU A 53 -12.94 -15.81 5.75
C LEU A 53 -12.50 -17.28 5.61
N LEU A 54 -11.19 -17.49 5.65
CA LEU A 54 -10.57 -18.81 5.59
C LEU A 54 -10.53 -19.50 6.96
N LYS A 55 -10.42 -18.72 8.04
CA LYS A 55 -10.33 -19.25 9.41
C LYS A 55 -10.71 -18.20 10.44
N GLY A 56 -11.36 -18.65 11.52
CA GLY A 56 -11.63 -17.82 12.70
C GLY A 56 -13.07 -17.33 12.71
N ARG A 57 -13.30 -16.15 13.29
CA ARG A 57 -14.61 -15.49 13.31
C ARG A 57 -14.48 -14.13 12.65
N HIS A 58 -15.45 -13.78 11.80
CA HIS A 58 -15.47 -12.49 11.12
C HIS A 58 -15.25 -11.31 12.09
N LEU A 59 -14.34 -10.40 11.72
CA LEU A 59 -13.93 -9.21 12.47
C LEU A 59 -13.47 -9.48 13.92
N ARG A 60 -12.95 -10.68 14.19
CA ARG A 60 -12.32 -11.00 15.47
C ARG A 60 -10.81 -11.12 15.34
N PRO A 61 -10.06 -10.77 16.41
CA PRO A 61 -8.64 -11.09 16.50
C PRO A 61 -8.39 -12.56 16.16
N GLY A 62 -7.51 -12.81 15.19
CA GLY A 62 -7.17 -14.14 14.68
C GLY A 62 -7.93 -14.58 13.44
N ALA A 63 -8.89 -13.79 12.94
CA ALA A 63 -9.55 -14.04 11.66
C ALA A 63 -8.52 -14.03 10.52
N ARG A 64 -8.63 -14.98 9.58
CA ARG A 64 -7.78 -15.08 8.40
C ARG A 64 -8.64 -14.90 7.17
N TYR A 65 -8.28 -13.93 6.35
CA TYR A 65 -8.92 -13.64 5.07
C TYR A 65 -7.98 -13.95 3.91
N GLY A 66 -8.53 -14.24 2.75
CA GLY A 66 -7.77 -14.35 1.51
C GLY A 66 -8.65 -14.82 0.36
N GLU A 67 -8.06 -14.86 -0.82
CA GLU A 67 -8.68 -15.45 -1.99
C GLU A 67 -8.53 -16.98 -1.96
N VAL A 68 -9.60 -17.68 -2.30
CA VAL A 68 -9.51 -19.12 -2.58
C VAL A 68 -8.98 -19.24 -4.01
N PRO A 69 -7.84 -19.90 -4.25
CA PRO A 69 -7.40 -20.17 -5.60
C PRO A 69 -8.53 -20.89 -6.34
N ALA A 70 -8.87 -20.45 -7.56
CA ALA A 70 -9.76 -21.21 -8.42
C ALA A 70 -9.23 -22.65 -8.45
N ALA A 71 -10.10 -23.62 -8.16
CA ALA A 71 -9.71 -25.02 -8.12
C ALA A 71 -9.03 -25.41 -9.45
N PRO A 72 -7.84 -26.03 -9.45
CA PRO A 72 -7.20 -26.48 -10.68
C PRO A 72 -8.03 -27.64 -11.24
N GLY A 73 -8.93 -27.35 -12.18
CA GLY A 73 -9.87 -28.37 -12.62
C GLY A 73 -10.99 -27.89 -13.52
N THR A 74 -10.67 -27.25 -14.64
CA THR A 74 -11.43 -27.49 -15.88
C THR A 74 -10.49 -27.32 -17.05
N ALA A 75 -9.70 -28.38 -17.27
CA ALA A 75 -8.97 -28.56 -18.51
C ALA A 75 -9.98 -28.63 -19.66
N ALA A 76 -9.97 -27.60 -20.52
CA ALA A 76 -10.33 -27.79 -21.92
C ALA A 76 -9.03 -28.11 -22.66
N THR A 77 -8.81 -29.41 -22.89
CA THR A 77 -7.76 -29.99 -23.73
C THR A 77 -7.87 -29.56 -25.21
N PRO A 78 -6.83 -29.77 -26.02
CA PRO A 78 -6.28 -28.78 -26.95
C PRO A 78 -6.65 -29.06 -28.41
N THR A 79 -6.57 -28.03 -29.26
CA THR A 79 -6.38 -28.23 -30.70
C THR A 79 -4.98 -27.78 -31.07
N GLU A 80 -4.09 -28.75 -31.27
CA GLU A 80 -2.83 -28.60 -31.99
C GLU A 80 -3.11 -28.27 -33.46
N ALA A 81 -2.36 -27.33 -34.03
CA ALA A 81 -1.38 -27.64 -35.08
C ALA A 81 -0.69 -26.36 -35.60
N ALA A 82 0.64 -26.34 -35.40
CA ALA A 82 1.73 -25.91 -36.32
C ALA A 82 1.76 -24.44 -36.81
N ASP A 83 2.89 -23.73 -36.94
CA ASP A 83 4.33 -23.96 -36.72
C ASP A 83 4.95 -22.55 -36.78
N GLY A 84 5.78 -22.11 -35.84
CA GLY A 84 7.22 -21.99 -36.09
C GLY A 84 7.75 -20.55 -36.29
N SER A 85 7.98 -19.81 -35.18
CA SER A 85 9.14 -18.89 -35.05
C SER A 85 9.33 -18.47 -33.60
N ALA A 86 10.29 -19.11 -32.94
CA ALA A 86 10.64 -18.87 -31.53
C ALA A 86 12.00 -18.17 -31.42
N ARG A 87 12.00 -17.03 -30.72
CA ARG A 87 12.80 -16.80 -29.50
C ARG A 87 12.10 -15.72 -28.65
N ALA A 88 11.11 -16.22 -27.92
CA ALA A 88 10.33 -15.65 -26.80
C ALA A 88 11.24 -15.07 -25.69
N SER A 89 10.97 -13.97 -24.98
CA SER A 89 9.73 -13.36 -24.46
C SER A 89 8.81 -14.36 -23.76
N GLY A 90 9.09 -14.63 -22.49
CA GLY A 90 8.23 -15.44 -21.61
C GLY A 90 8.20 -14.86 -20.21
N ALA A 91 7.43 -13.79 -20.04
CA ALA A 91 6.74 -13.52 -18.78
C ALA A 91 5.78 -14.69 -18.58
N GLY A 92 6.18 -15.65 -17.75
CA GLY A 92 5.35 -16.78 -17.38
C GLY A 92 4.58 -16.43 -16.12
N ASP A 93 3.26 -16.51 -16.22
CA ASP A 93 2.30 -16.59 -15.12
C ASP A 93 2.87 -17.42 -13.95
N SER A 94 3.32 -16.72 -12.90
CA SER A 94 3.47 -17.35 -11.58
C SER A 94 2.18 -17.12 -10.83
N ALA A 95 1.39 -18.19 -10.71
CA ALA A 95 0.28 -18.26 -9.78
C ALA A 95 0.78 -17.87 -8.38
N ALA A 96 0.47 -16.65 -7.97
CA ALA A 96 0.84 -16.11 -6.67
C ALA A 96 0.23 -17.00 -5.58
N ALA A 97 1.06 -17.50 -4.67
CA ALA A 97 0.60 -18.27 -3.52
C ALA A 97 -0.44 -17.44 -2.74
N PRO A 98 -1.54 -18.06 -2.26
CA PRO A 98 -2.64 -17.31 -1.66
C PRO A 98 -2.15 -16.48 -0.47
N SER A 99 -2.22 -15.16 -0.61
CA SER A 99 -1.76 -14.21 0.39
C SER A 99 -2.80 -14.11 1.51
N SER A 100 -2.70 -15.02 2.50
CA SER A 100 -3.62 -14.96 3.64
C SER A 100 -3.29 -13.75 4.53
N VAL A 101 -4.27 -12.89 4.77
CA VAL A 101 -4.19 -11.75 5.68
C VAL A 101 -4.81 -12.12 7.02
N VAL A 102 -4.07 -11.97 8.11
CA VAL A 102 -4.53 -12.24 9.47
C VAL A 102 -4.92 -10.92 10.15
N LEU A 103 -6.17 -10.80 10.54
CA LEU A 103 -6.66 -9.70 11.36
C LEU A 103 -6.16 -9.90 12.80
N ARG A 104 -5.27 -9.04 13.28
CA ARG A 104 -4.72 -9.08 14.65
C ARG A 104 -5.61 -8.36 15.65
N ALA A 105 -6.17 -7.22 15.26
CA ALA A 105 -7.09 -6.47 16.07
C ALA A 105 -8.12 -5.76 15.18
N TRP A 106 -9.39 -5.85 15.58
CA TRP A 106 -10.47 -5.03 15.04
C TRP A 106 -11.05 -4.23 16.19
N ARG A 107 -10.75 -2.93 16.22
CA ARG A 107 -11.34 -1.97 17.15
C ARG A 107 -11.69 -0.72 16.35
N PRO A 108 -12.90 -0.65 15.76
CA PRO A 108 -13.28 0.41 14.83
C PRO A 108 -13.15 1.82 15.42
N SER A 109 -13.29 1.96 16.75
CA SER A 109 -13.09 3.23 17.46
C SER A 109 -11.63 3.56 17.83
N HIS A 110 -10.71 2.59 17.78
CA HIS A 110 -9.34 2.75 18.28
C HIS A 110 -8.27 2.39 17.26
N SER A 111 -8.25 1.15 16.78
CA SER A 111 -7.19 0.66 15.91
C SER A 111 -7.58 -0.63 15.19
N VAL A 112 -7.17 -0.75 13.94
CA VAL A 112 -7.20 -1.99 13.16
C VAL A 112 -5.77 -2.42 12.88
N GLU A 113 -5.48 -3.69 13.15
CA GLU A 113 -4.16 -4.29 12.94
C GLU A 113 -4.30 -5.53 12.07
N MET A 114 -3.54 -5.58 10.99
CA MET A 114 -3.52 -6.67 10.02
C MET A 114 -2.08 -7.14 9.84
N GLU A 115 -1.92 -8.44 9.63
CA GLU A 115 -0.63 -9.07 9.35
C GLU A 115 -0.78 -10.04 8.19
N SER A 116 -0.08 -9.80 7.09
CA SER A 116 0.02 -10.72 5.98
C SER A 116 1.40 -11.38 5.99
N LEU A 117 1.44 -12.67 5.68
CA LEU A 117 2.67 -13.41 5.44
C LEU A 117 2.63 -13.90 4.00
N VAL A 118 3.52 -13.35 3.19
CA VAL A 118 3.68 -13.70 1.77
C VAL A 118 4.95 -14.54 1.66
N VAL A 119 4.84 -15.69 1.00
CA VAL A 119 5.99 -16.52 0.64
C VAL A 119 6.03 -16.62 -0.87
N GLU A 120 7.01 -15.97 -1.48
CA GLU A 120 7.16 -15.86 -2.93
C GLU A 120 8.63 -16.09 -3.28
N ASP A 121 8.92 -16.96 -4.26
CA ASP A 121 10.29 -17.25 -4.71
C ASP A 121 11.31 -17.57 -3.60
N GLY A 122 10.84 -18.26 -2.54
CA GLY A 122 11.66 -18.56 -1.37
C GLY A 122 12.00 -17.35 -0.50
N LEU A 123 11.40 -16.19 -0.73
CA LEU A 123 11.41 -15.05 0.18
C LEU A 123 10.21 -15.16 1.12
N SER A 124 10.47 -15.17 2.43
CA SER A 124 9.40 -15.01 3.43
C SER A 124 9.29 -13.55 3.80
N LEU A 125 8.15 -12.94 3.48
CA LEU A 125 7.83 -11.55 3.72
C LEU A 125 6.68 -11.45 4.72
N LYS A 126 6.93 -10.82 5.86
CA LYS A 126 5.89 -10.44 6.81
C LYS A 126 5.58 -8.96 6.68
N VAL A 127 4.33 -8.66 6.36
CA VAL A 127 3.77 -7.31 6.24
C VAL A 127 2.81 -7.11 7.39
N GLY A 128 3.01 -6.09 8.23
CA GLY A 128 2.08 -5.69 9.28
C GLY A 128 1.58 -4.29 9.03
N LEU A 129 0.26 -4.11 8.95
CA LEU A 129 -0.39 -2.82 8.80
C LEU A 129 -1.16 -2.49 10.08
N ARG A 130 -1.01 -1.26 10.57
CA ARG A 130 -1.74 -0.74 11.72
C ARG A 130 -2.34 0.61 11.37
N LEU A 131 -3.67 0.68 11.42
CA LEU A 131 -4.44 1.91 11.26
C LEU A 131 -4.93 2.37 12.64
N SER A 132 -4.69 3.64 12.97
CA SER A 132 -5.13 4.26 14.23
C SER A 132 -6.30 5.22 13.98
N GLY A 133 -7.40 5.02 14.71
CA GLY A 133 -8.66 5.72 14.49
C GLY A 133 -9.27 5.42 13.12
N PRO A 134 -9.70 4.19 12.80
CA PRO A 134 -10.20 3.81 11.47
C PRO A 134 -11.26 4.76 10.88
N ARG A 135 -12.22 5.21 11.71
CA ARG A 135 -13.29 6.14 11.31
C ARG A 135 -12.81 7.56 11.00
N ARG A 136 -11.70 7.97 11.60
CA ARG A 136 -11.04 9.27 11.35
C ARG A 136 -9.54 9.04 11.34
N PRO A 137 -8.99 8.55 10.21
CA PRO A 137 -7.63 8.05 10.15
C PRO A 137 -6.61 9.05 10.69
N ARG A 138 -6.00 8.73 11.83
CA ARG A 138 -4.98 9.59 12.46
C ARG A 138 -3.57 9.22 12.05
N ALA A 139 -3.31 7.92 11.97
CA ALA A 139 -2.00 7.41 11.61
C ALA A 139 -2.08 6.01 10.99
N VAL A 140 -1.21 5.78 10.01
CA VAL A 140 -0.97 4.49 9.39
C VAL A 140 0.47 4.08 9.68
N GLU A 141 0.66 2.90 10.24
CA GLU A 141 1.97 2.30 10.46
C GLU A 141 2.08 1.02 9.63
N LEU A 142 3.05 0.98 8.72
CA LEU A 142 3.40 -0.16 7.92
C LEU A 142 4.72 -0.74 8.44
N SER A 143 4.76 -2.05 8.64
CA SER A 143 5.96 -2.79 9.01
C SER A 143 6.18 -3.90 8.00
N LEU A 144 7.43 -4.06 7.59
CA LEU A 144 7.85 -5.04 6.61
C LEU A 144 9.07 -5.76 7.19
N SER A 145 9.10 -7.08 7.13
CA SER A 145 10.32 -7.82 7.45
C SER A 145 10.41 -9.02 6.53
N GLY A 146 11.53 -9.13 5.85
CA GLY A 146 11.77 -10.20 4.88
C GLY A 146 13.07 -10.93 5.17
N HIS A 147 13.07 -12.23 4.87
CA HIS A 147 14.29 -13.01 4.78
C HIS A 147 14.18 -14.09 3.71
N GLN A 148 15.29 -14.40 3.05
CA GLN A 148 15.41 -15.57 2.17
C GLN A 148 16.10 -16.71 2.93
N PRO A 149 15.44 -17.86 3.18
CA PRO A 149 16.02 -18.97 3.93
C PRO A 149 17.28 -19.55 3.28
N GLY A 150 17.37 -19.57 1.95
CA GLY A 150 18.51 -20.12 1.20
C GLY A 150 19.70 -19.15 0.99
N GLY A 151 19.51 -17.84 1.17
CA GLY A 151 20.53 -16.83 0.83
C GLY A 151 21.46 -16.41 1.97
N GLY A 152 21.25 -16.91 3.19
CA GLY A 152 22.00 -16.47 4.37
C GLY A 152 21.66 -15.05 4.83
N SER A 153 22.41 -14.53 5.82
CA SER A 153 22.03 -13.30 6.55
C SER A 153 21.93 -12.03 5.68
N LEU A 154 22.57 -12.00 4.50
CA LEU A 154 22.56 -10.85 3.59
C LEU A 154 21.19 -10.52 3.00
N TYR A 155 20.26 -11.48 2.97
CA TYR A 155 18.91 -11.31 2.41
C TYR A 155 17.87 -10.95 3.47
N ARG A 156 18.32 -10.56 4.67
CA ARG A 156 17.44 -10.05 5.72
C ARG A 156 17.26 -8.54 5.57
N PHE A 157 16.02 -8.12 5.38
CA PHE A 157 15.64 -6.71 5.41
C PHE A 157 14.49 -6.47 6.36
N SER A 158 14.40 -5.25 6.86
CA SER A 158 13.26 -4.78 7.64
C SER A 158 12.93 -3.35 7.27
N GLY A 159 11.66 -3.05 7.10
CA GLY A 159 11.11 -1.74 6.81
C GLY A 159 10.09 -1.36 7.87
N ARG A 160 10.03 -0.07 8.18
CA ARG A 160 8.90 0.53 8.90
C ARG A 160 8.58 1.87 8.27
N ALA A 161 7.35 2.07 7.85
CA ALA A 161 6.84 3.36 7.46
C ALA A 161 5.73 3.81 8.43
N LYS A 162 5.65 5.11 8.65
CA LYS A 162 4.60 5.75 9.42
C LYS A 162 4.12 6.97 8.66
N ALA A 163 2.82 7.05 8.41
CA ALA A 163 2.13 8.24 7.96
C ALA A 163 1.30 8.77 9.14
N ASP A 164 1.62 9.97 9.59
CA ASP A 164 0.83 10.72 10.57
C ASP A 164 -0.09 11.66 9.79
N LEU A 165 -1.35 11.25 9.64
CA LEU A 165 -2.34 11.97 8.84
C LEU A 165 -2.76 13.26 9.54
N ALA A 166 -2.83 13.27 10.86
CA ALA A 166 -3.08 14.51 11.61
C ALA A 166 -1.97 15.55 11.36
N ALA A 167 -0.70 15.13 11.36
CA ALA A 167 0.41 15.99 11.00
C ALA A 167 0.45 16.35 9.50
N TRP A 168 -0.09 15.50 8.62
CA TRP A 168 -0.21 15.77 7.19
C TRP A 168 -1.19 16.90 6.93
N TRP A 169 -2.42 16.79 7.45
CA TRP A 169 -3.45 17.82 7.37
C TRP A 169 -2.97 19.14 7.97
N ALA A 170 -2.37 19.09 9.17
CA ALA A 170 -1.79 20.28 9.80
C ALA A 170 -0.57 20.87 9.07
N ALA A 171 -0.01 20.20 8.07
CA ALA A 171 1.05 20.72 7.22
C ALA A 171 0.52 21.36 5.93
N VAL A 172 -0.58 20.83 5.37
CA VAL A 172 -1.26 21.43 4.21
C VAL A 172 -2.13 22.62 4.57
N ASP A 173 -2.69 22.67 5.79
CA ASP A 173 -3.48 23.81 6.30
C ASP A 173 -2.62 25.04 6.63
N ARG A 174 -1.28 24.94 6.54
CA ARG A 174 -0.38 26.06 6.83
C ARG A 174 -0.36 27.04 5.68
N LEU A 175 -0.10 28.31 5.99
CA LEU A 175 0.20 29.27 4.93
C LEU A 175 1.42 28.82 4.09
N PRO A 176 1.40 29.02 2.76
CA PRO A 176 2.52 28.65 1.89
C PRO A 176 3.88 29.23 2.32
N SER A 177 3.86 30.40 2.98
CA SER A 177 5.05 31.11 3.48
C SER A 177 5.53 30.63 4.87
N ALA A 178 4.80 29.72 5.52
CA ALA A 178 5.16 29.25 6.86
C ALA A 178 6.40 28.35 6.84
N PRO A 179 7.23 28.37 7.91
CA PRO A 179 8.37 27.47 8.02
C PRO A 179 7.93 26.00 7.96
N PRO A 180 8.78 25.10 7.41
CA PRO A 180 8.46 23.68 7.31
C PRO A 180 8.10 23.08 8.66
N ALA A 181 7.21 22.08 8.63
CA ALA A 181 6.94 21.27 9.80
C ALA A 181 8.25 20.70 10.38
N ALA A 182 8.43 20.83 11.70
CA ALA A 182 9.60 20.32 12.41
C ALA A 182 9.77 18.80 12.24
N ARG A 183 8.68 18.09 11.91
CA ARG A 183 8.66 16.65 11.67
C ARG A 183 7.92 16.36 10.35
N ALA A 184 8.53 15.54 9.51
CA ALA A 184 7.89 15.02 8.30
C ALA A 184 6.67 14.16 8.68
N PRO A 185 5.46 14.47 8.15
CA PRO A 185 4.25 13.70 8.43
C PRO A 185 4.34 12.23 8.01
N VAL A 186 4.99 11.96 6.88
CA VAL A 186 5.26 10.59 6.43
C VAL A 186 6.75 10.30 6.50
N ALA A 187 7.11 9.18 7.13
CA ALA A 187 8.48 8.73 7.24
C ALA A 187 8.58 7.20 7.10
N GLY A 188 9.35 6.76 6.11
CA GLY A 188 9.79 5.38 5.91
C GLY A 188 11.21 5.17 6.39
N ARG A 189 11.51 4.01 6.95
CA ARG A 189 12.86 3.56 7.29
C ARG A 189 13.01 2.13 6.83
N ALA A 190 14.00 1.87 5.99
CA ALA A 190 14.41 0.53 5.63
C ALA A 190 15.81 0.26 6.18
N VAL A 191 16.00 -0.90 6.78
CA VAL A 191 17.25 -1.39 7.31
C VAL A 191 17.59 -2.67 6.60
N HIS A 192 18.69 -2.61 5.86
CA HIS A 192 19.37 -3.73 5.25
C HIS A 192 20.69 -3.98 6.00
N ARG A 193 21.33 -5.13 5.75
CA ARG A 193 22.69 -5.36 6.28
C ARG A 193 23.71 -4.38 5.72
N LEU A 194 23.58 -4.03 4.44
CA LEU A 194 24.52 -3.16 3.73
C LEU A 194 24.24 -1.67 3.98
N ALA A 195 22.98 -1.28 4.06
CA ALA A 195 22.57 0.11 4.14
C ALA A 195 21.33 0.32 5.01
N LYS A 196 21.14 1.55 5.48
CA LYS A 196 19.92 2.06 6.05
C LYS A 196 19.40 3.14 5.12
N ALA A 197 18.14 3.04 4.71
CA ALA A 197 17.46 4.07 3.95
C ALA A 197 16.38 4.72 4.83
N ARG A 198 16.18 6.01 4.66
CA ARG A 198 15.11 6.76 5.27
C ARG A 198 14.43 7.59 4.20
N LEU A 199 13.15 7.36 4.00
CA LEU A 199 12.29 8.18 3.16
C LEU A 199 11.49 9.13 4.04
N THR A 200 11.35 10.37 3.64
CA THR A 200 10.44 11.32 4.30
C THR A 200 9.67 12.08 3.24
N LEU A 201 8.35 12.21 3.43
CA LEU A 201 7.48 13.04 2.60
C LEU A 201 6.98 14.20 3.46
N THR A 202 7.04 15.40 2.90
CA THR A 202 6.52 16.61 3.56
C THR A 202 5.65 17.36 2.57
N PRO A 203 4.33 17.44 2.80
CA PRO A 203 3.44 18.20 1.94
C PRO A 203 3.58 19.69 2.24
N ARG A 204 3.35 20.50 1.23
CA ARG A 204 3.16 21.94 1.34
C ARG A 204 2.05 22.37 0.39
N PRO A 205 1.19 23.31 0.78
CA PRO A 205 0.25 23.88 -0.16
C PRO A 205 1.00 24.67 -1.23
N ALA A 206 0.49 24.59 -2.45
CA ALA A 206 0.87 25.44 -3.56
C ALA A 206 -0.16 26.56 -3.75
N GLU A 207 0.20 27.57 -4.53
CA GLU A 207 -0.63 28.75 -4.76
C GLU A 207 -1.86 28.45 -5.64
N ASP A 208 -1.79 27.39 -6.43
CA ASP A 208 -2.83 26.89 -7.33
C ASP A 208 -3.83 25.93 -6.64
N GLY A 209 -3.73 25.75 -5.33
CA GLY A 209 -4.55 24.82 -4.57
C GLY A 209 -4.08 23.36 -4.59
N SER A 210 -3.02 23.04 -5.35
CA SER A 210 -2.40 21.71 -5.33
C SER A 210 -1.46 21.53 -4.13
N TRP A 211 -0.95 20.31 -3.94
CA TRP A 211 0.08 20.02 -2.94
C TRP A 211 1.43 19.78 -3.59
N ARG A 212 2.45 20.51 -3.13
CA ARG A 212 3.86 20.20 -3.40
C ARG A 212 4.39 19.26 -2.33
N ILE A 213 4.70 18.02 -2.72
CA ILE A 213 5.26 17.01 -1.83
C ILE A 213 6.77 16.95 -2.01
N ALA A 214 7.50 17.31 -0.95
CA ALA A 214 8.95 17.12 -0.90
C ALA A 214 9.26 15.66 -0.52
N VAL A 215 9.79 14.90 -1.48
CA VAL A 215 10.23 13.51 -1.34
C VAL A 215 11.73 13.50 -1.07
N VAL A 216 12.13 13.00 0.10
CA VAL A 216 13.55 12.97 0.50
C VAL A 216 13.95 11.56 0.87
N LEU A 217 14.90 10.99 0.11
CA LEU A 217 15.53 9.71 0.40
C LEU A 217 16.94 9.94 0.94
N SER A 218 17.20 9.43 2.14
CA SER A 218 18.52 9.46 2.78
C SER A 218 19.04 8.04 2.94
N VAL A 219 20.17 7.72 2.30
CA VAL A 219 20.80 6.40 2.35
C VAL A 219 22.14 6.48 3.07
N ARG A 220 22.36 5.56 4.01
CA ARG A 220 23.57 5.47 4.81
C ARG A 220 24.06 4.02 4.87
N GLY A 221 25.29 3.78 4.42
CA GLY A 221 25.97 2.49 4.60
C GLY A 221 26.20 2.14 6.07
N ARG A 222 26.17 0.84 6.41
CA ARG A 222 26.51 0.34 7.76
C ARG A 222 28.01 0.02 7.86
N TRP A 223 28.56 0.17 9.06
CA TRP A 223 29.98 0.35 9.38
C TRP A 223 30.96 -0.75 8.90
N LEU A 224 30.54 -2.01 8.75
CA LEU A 224 31.44 -3.11 8.37
C LEU A 224 31.87 -3.11 6.88
N LEU A 225 31.16 -2.40 6.00
CA LEU A 225 31.48 -2.31 4.56
C LEU A 225 31.47 -0.86 4.07
N ARG A 226 31.70 0.11 4.96
CA ARG A 226 31.63 1.55 4.65
C ARG A 226 32.45 1.99 3.43
N PRO A 227 33.72 1.59 3.24
CA PRO A 227 34.47 1.99 2.05
C PRO A 227 33.87 1.39 0.77
N VAL A 228 33.50 0.10 0.77
CA VAL A 228 32.89 -0.58 -0.39
C VAL A 228 31.51 0.00 -0.72
N GLY A 229 30.67 0.18 0.30
CA GLY A 229 29.33 0.76 0.15
C GLY A 229 29.36 2.22 -0.27
N ALA A 230 30.40 3.00 0.09
CA ALA A 230 30.57 4.36 -0.40
C ALA A 230 30.87 4.38 -1.91
N VAL A 231 31.70 3.45 -2.39
CA VAL A 231 32.01 3.30 -3.82
C VAL A 231 30.76 2.85 -4.59
N VAL A 232 30.06 1.81 -4.12
CA VAL A 232 28.81 1.36 -4.75
C VAL A 232 27.76 2.48 -4.75
N LEU A 233 27.60 3.22 -3.66
CA LEU A 233 26.69 4.37 -3.60
C LEU A 233 27.10 5.51 -4.52
N LEU A 234 28.40 5.69 -4.79
CA LEU A 234 28.89 6.71 -5.72
C LEU A 234 28.43 6.39 -7.15
N PHE A 235 28.57 5.14 -7.59
CA PHE A 235 28.12 4.68 -8.90
C PHE A 235 26.59 4.53 -8.98
N ALA A 236 25.95 4.06 -7.91
CA ALA A 236 24.50 3.94 -7.84
C ALA A 236 23.79 5.29 -7.61
N ARG A 237 24.53 6.40 -7.39
CA ARG A 237 23.93 7.71 -7.09
C ARG A 237 23.00 8.18 -8.21
N GLY A 238 23.49 8.17 -9.45
CA GLY A 238 22.71 8.60 -10.63
C GLY A 238 21.47 7.73 -10.85
N PRO A 239 21.60 6.40 -10.91
CA PRO A 239 20.46 5.49 -11.01
C PRO A 239 19.46 5.63 -9.86
N LEU A 240 19.91 5.79 -8.61
CA LEU A 240 19.02 5.97 -7.46
C LEU A 240 18.28 7.30 -7.49
N GLU A 241 18.93 8.37 -7.93
CA GLU A 241 18.30 9.67 -8.07
C GLU A 241 17.25 9.67 -9.19
N ARG A 242 17.58 9.05 -10.33
CA ARG A 242 16.64 8.85 -11.44
C ARG A 242 15.48 7.96 -11.03
N GLY A 243 15.74 6.80 -10.44
CA GLY A 243 14.70 5.90 -9.98
C GLY A 243 13.81 6.52 -8.89
N LEU A 244 14.36 7.34 -7.98
CA LEU A 244 13.54 8.09 -7.03
C LEU A 244 12.64 9.11 -7.72
N ARG A 245 13.18 9.82 -8.71
CA ARG A 245 12.43 10.82 -9.49
C ARG A 245 11.32 10.15 -10.27
N GLU A 246 11.65 9.16 -11.08
CA GLU A 246 10.71 8.38 -11.88
C GLU A 246 9.61 7.76 -11.00
N ALA A 247 9.96 7.14 -9.87
CA ALA A 247 8.98 6.59 -8.94
C ALA A 247 8.09 7.67 -8.30
N ALA A 248 8.66 8.84 -7.96
CA ALA A 248 7.88 9.93 -7.39
C ALA A 248 6.94 10.58 -8.42
N GLU A 249 7.40 10.74 -9.67
CA GLU A 249 6.61 11.28 -10.77
C GLU A 249 5.50 10.30 -11.18
N SER A 250 5.79 8.99 -11.28
CA SER A 250 4.79 7.95 -11.53
C SER A 250 3.73 7.93 -10.43
N ALA A 251 4.14 7.90 -9.16
CA ALA A 251 3.21 7.92 -8.04
C ALA A 251 2.36 9.21 -7.99
N ALA A 252 2.93 10.35 -8.39
CA ALA A 252 2.19 11.61 -8.50
C ALA A 252 1.17 11.58 -9.64
N ALA A 253 1.53 10.99 -10.78
CA ALA A 253 0.62 10.83 -11.91
C ALA A 253 -0.52 9.87 -11.57
N GLU A 254 -0.22 8.70 -11.01
CA GLU A 254 -1.21 7.72 -10.54
C GLU A 254 -2.16 8.33 -9.52
N TRP A 255 -1.63 9.11 -8.56
CA TRP A 255 -2.45 9.84 -7.60
C TRP A 255 -3.39 10.84 -8.27
N ASN A 256 -2.88 11.63 -9.23
CA ASN A 256 -3.70 12.63 -9.92
C ASN A 256 -4.78 11.98 -10.78
N THR A 257 -4.47 10.85 -11.43
CA THR A 257 -5.46 10.05 -12.17
C THR A 257 -6.53 9.52 -11.23
N ALA A 258 -6.12 8.84 -10.15
CA ALA A 258 -7.06 8.30 -9.17
C ALA A 258 -7.93 9.39 -8.56
N LEU A 259 -7.37 10.56 -8.23
CA LEU A 259 -8.12 11.68 -7.67
C LEU A 259 -9.02 12.38 -8.70
N ALA A 260 -8.69 12.33 -9.99
CA ALA A 260 -9.55 12.83 -11.06
C ALA A 260 -10.73 11.89 -11.33
N GLU A 261 -10.54 10.59 -11.15
CA GLU A 261 -11.59 9.55 -11.21
C GLU A 261 -12.47 9.54 -9.96
N LEU A 262 -12.00 10.12 -8.84
CA LEU A 262 -12.81 10.22 -7.63
C LEU A 262 -14.03 11.12 -7.85
N THR A 263 -15.19 10.49 -7.94
CA THR A 263 -16.47 11.17 -7.97
C THR A 263 -16.68 11.92 -6.64
N PRO A 264 -17.03 13.22 -6.66
CA PRO A 264 -17.24 14.03 -5.45
C PRO A 264 -18.59 13.70 -4.77
N LEU A 265 -18.87 12.41 -4.59
CA LEU A 265 -20.02 11.91 -3.86
C LEU A 265 -19.84 12.14 -2.37
N HIS A 266 -20.95 12.38 -1.68
CA HIS A 266 -21.02 12.54 -0.23
C HIS A 266 -22.25 11.78 0.30
N GLY A 267 -22.25 11.51 1.60
CA GLY A 267 -23.32 10.84 2.33
C GLY A 267 -23.59 9.43 1.81
N GLU A 268 -24.87 9.13 1.60
CA GLU A 268 -25.31 7.81 1.17
C GLU A 268 -24.81 7.45 -0.23
N ALA A 269 -24.63 8.44 -1.12
CA ALA A 269 -24.11 8.19 -2.47
C ALA A 269 -22.65 7.71 -2.42
N LEU A 270 -21.83 8.31 -1.55
CA LEU A 270 -20.45 7.85 -1.33
C LEU A 270 -20.42 6.46 -0.70
N ARG A 271 -21.32 6.21 0.26
CA ARG A 271 -21.45 4.89 0.89
C ARG A 271 -21.83 3.81 -0.14
N ALA A 272 -22.78 4.10 -1.03
CA ALA A 272 -23.19 3.19 -2.09
C ALA A 272 -22.04 2.90 -3.06
N GLU A 273 -21.32 3.94 -3.49
CA GLU A 273 -20.15 3.81 -4.36
C GLU A 273 -19.06 2.93 -3.72
N ILE A 274 -18.77 3.13 -2.43
CA ILE A 274 -17.81 2.29 -1.70
C ILE A 274 -18.32 0.84 -1.61
N ALA A 275 -19.61 0.62 -1.38
CA ALA A 275 -20.18 -0.72 -1.36
C ALA A 275 -20.08 -1.39 -2.75
N ASP A 276 -20.34 -0.64 -3.82
CA ASP A 276 -20.26 -1.11 -5.20
C ASP A 276 -18.81 -1.50 -5.53
N ALA A 277 -17.85 -0.60 -5.28
CA ALA A 277 -16.42 -0.87 -5.48
C ALA A 277 -15.89 -2.05 -4.65
N LEU A 278 -16.48 -2.34 -3.48
CA LEU A 278 -16.13 -3.53 -2.69
C LEU A 278 -16.70 -4.84 -3.27
N THR A 279 -17.80 -4.77 -4.00
CA THR A 279 -18.52 -5.96 -4.50
C THR A 279 -18.26 -6.26 -5.97
N ASP A 280 -17.90 -5.24 -6.74
CA ASP A 280 -17.57 -5.30 -8.16
C ASP A 280 -16.48 -4.25 -8.47
N PRO A 281 -15.20 -4.57 -8.19
CA PRO A 281 -14.10 -3.63 -8.38
C PRO A 281 -13.86 -3.28 -9.85
N ASP A 282 -14.26 -4.16 -10.78
CA ASP A 282 -14.10 -3.94 -12.22
C ASP A 282 -15.22 -3.07 -12.81
N GLY A 283 -16.42 -3.09 -12.21
CA GLY A 283 -17.55 -2.25 -12.62
C GLY A 283 -17.37 -0.75 -12.36
N ALA A 284 -16.60 -0.39 -11.32
CA ALA A 284 -16.32 1.01 -10.95
C ALA A 284 -15.42 1.74 -11.96
N ALA A 285 -14.66 1.02 -12.80
CA ALA A 285 -13.80 1.61 -13.83
C ALA A 285 -14.54 2.03 -15.13
N THR A 286 -15.87 1.92 -15.15
CA THR A 286 -16.70 2.09 -16.36
C THR A 286 -17.70 3.27 -16.32
N LEU A 287 -17.67 4.11 -15.28
CA LEU A 287 -18.57 5.28 -15.14
C LEU A 287 -17.79 6.59 -15.19
#